data_AF-A0A8J7BZI3-F1
#
_entry.id   AF-A0A8J7BZI3-F1
#
_cell.length_a   1.000
_cell.length_b   1.000
_cell.length_c   1.000
_cell.angle_alpha   90.00
_cell.angle_beta   90.00
_cell.angle_gamma   90.00
#
_symmetry.space_group_name_H-M   'P 1'
#
loop_
_entity.id
_entity.type
_entity.pdbx_description
1 polymer ?
#
loop_
_entity_poly.entity_id
_entity_poly.type
_entity_poly.pdbx_seq_one_letter_code
_entity_poly.pdbx_strand_id
1 'polypeptide(L)'
;MSEFMTTRFLSPEGRRIYDKVVSSYQNVLGLTIVLVLIDLTLLLIPKPSWLNYVEFSLAVSVAIAVGWLSSLLFKKFYEVYLQETAQKRKVNGELLVIGNLVGEAAIFLVIFFIFAQTHQINVVGLTASLGIGGIAIAFAAQETLQQILGGIVLYIDRPFVIDDYIGLPDGTFGRVESIGLRSTKIRNSGKGTVTIVPNSSLTGMSIENFTGARKVVSLVYLTFYREVMEDEKALIRQVILESTTEIFGIDSRNTDVAFKDIIQDGRANITQAQINFFILGSGEMSMEIRRQLLDMAKQNITLRLKEFGVAFDLEEKPVDVDAPITI
;
A
#
# COMPACT_ATOMS: atom_id res chain seq x y z
N MET A 1 -14.04 2.99 49.86
CA MET A 1 -12.91 3.89 49.54
C MET A 1 -12.50 3.85 48.07
N SER A 2 -12.55 2.69 47.38
CA SER A 2 -12.15 2.56 45.96
C SER A 2 -13.09 3.26 44.96
N GLU A 3 -14.40 3.27 45.18
CA GLU A 3 -15.39 3.96 44.29
C GLU A 3 -15.25 5.48 44.26
N PHE A 4 -14.74 6.09 45.33
CA PHE A 4 -14.64 7.55 45.44
C PHE A 4 -13.40 8.12 44.71
N MET A 5 -12.37 7.31 44.52
CA MET A 5 -11.14 7.70 43.79
C MET A 5 -11.30 7.55 42.27
N THR A 6 -12.10 6.58 41.82
CA THR A 6 -12.30 6.31 40.37
C THR A 6 -13.22 7.31 39.69
N THR A 7 -14.14 7.94 40.43
CA THR A 7 -15.11 8.93 39.89
C THR A 7 -14.50 10.28 39.52
N ARG A 8 -13.36 10.66 40.13
CA ARG A 8 -12.81 12.02 40.00
C ARG A 8 -11.68 12.16 38.98
N PHE A 9 -10.99 11.07 38.64
CA PHE A 9 -9.75 11.12 37.85
C PHE A 9 -9.77 10.32 36.53
N LEU A 10 -10.77 9.45 36.28
CA LEU A 10 -10.79 8.59 35.10
C LEU A 10 -11.89 9.02 34.12
N SER A 11 -11.53 9.08 32.83
CA SER A 11 -12.49 9.24 31.73
C SER A 11 -13.48 8.04 31.67
N PRO A 12 -14.66 8.18 31.05
CA PRO A 12 -15.65 7.08 30.96
C PRO A 12 -15.08 5.79 30.36
N GLU A 13 -14.16 5.91 29.41
CA GLU A 13 -13.41 4.78 28.82
C GLU A 13 -12.41 4.18 29.80
N GLY A 14 -11.64 5.02 30.51
CA GLY A 14 -10.69 4.57 31.54
C GLY A 14 -11.36 3.84 32.71
N ARG A 15 -12.60 4.23 33.04
CA ARG A 15 -13.40 3.58 34.08
C ARG A 15 -13.82 2.16 33.71
N ARG A 16 -14.24 1.94 32.46
CA ARG A 16 -14.54 0.59 31.94
C ARG A 16 -13.32 -0.32 31.98
N ILE A 17 -12.14 0.21 31.65
CA ILE A 17 -10.89 -0.55 31.70
C ILE A 17 -10.53 -0.88 33.15
N TYR A 18 -10.59 0.09 34.06
CA TYR A 18 -10.33 -0.14 35.49
C TYR A 18 -11.27 -1.22 36.07
N ASP A 19 -12.57 -1.11 35.78
CA ASP A 19 -13.57 -2.04 36.31
C ASP A 19 -13.45 -3.45 35.69
N LYS A 20 -13.05 -3.61 34.43
CA LYS A 20 -12.86 -4.94 33.82
C LYS A 20 -11.49 -5.57 34.10
N VAL A 21 -10.44 -4.76 34.19
CA VAL A 21 -9.04 -5.24 34.23
C VAL A 21 -8.51 -5.26 35.67
N VAL A 22 -8.69 -4.18 36.42
CA VAL A 22 -8.06 -4.00 37.74
C VAL A 22 -8.95 -4.57 38.85
N SER A 23 -10.26 -4.34 38.79
CA SER A 23 -11.19 -4.74 39.87
C SER A 23 -11.17 -6.26 40.14
N SER A 24 -11.05 -7.08 39.08
CA SER A 24 -11.02 -8.54 39.19
C SER A 24 -9.80 -9.09 39.91
N TYR A 25 -8.72 -8.30 40.02
CA TYR A 25 -7.44 -8.74 40.58
C TYR A 25 -6.98 -7.92 41.79
N GLN A 26 -7.87 -7.12 42.40
CA GLN A 26 -7.51 -6.25 43.53
C GLN A 26 -6.89 -7.02 44.70
N ASN A 27 -7.38 -8.22 45.01
CA ASN A 27 -6.83 -9.05 46.09
C ASN A 27 -5.41 -9.55 45.78
N VAL A 28 -5.17 -9.98 44.54
CA VAL A 28 -3.85 -10.46 44.09
C VAL A 28 -2.87 -9.28 44.00
N LEU A 29 -3.31 -8.14 43.49
CA LEU A 29 -2.56 -6.89 43.50
C LEU A 29 -2.12 -6.50 44.91
N GLY A 30 -3.07 -6.47 45.86
CA GLY A 30 -2.76 -6.16 47.26
C GLY A 30 -1.71 -7.11 47.85
N LEU A 31 -1.86 -8.43 47.62
CA LEU A 31 -0.92 -9.44 48.11
C LEU A 31 0.46 -9.29 47.48
N THR A 32 0.55 -9.08 46.16
CA THR A 32 1.84 -8.85 45.48
C THR A 32 2.53 -7.57 45.95
N ILE A 33 1.78 -6.47 46.18
CA ILE A 33 2.35 -5.23 46.71
C ILE A 33 2.92 -5.46 48.11
N VAL A 34 2.20 -6.19 48.97
CA VAL A 34 2.68 -6.53 50.31
C VAL A 34 3.96 -7.38 50.23
N LEU A 35 4.00 -8.38 49.34
CA LEU A 35 5.21 -9.19 49.14
C LEU A 35 6.40 -8.36 48.64
N VAL A 36 6.19 -7.46 47.68
CA VAL A 36 7.23 -6.53 47.19
C VAL A 36 7.72 -5.60 48.30
N LEU A 37 6.82 -5.09 49.15
CA LEU A 37 7.20 -4.26 50.29
C LEU A 37 8.04 -5.04 51.30
N ILE A 38 7.66 -6.29 51.61
CA ILE A 38 8.43 -7.16 52.50
C ILE A 38 9.83 -7.39 51.92
N ASP A 39 9.92 -7.75 50.64
CA ASP A 39 11.19 -7.97 49.94
C ASP A 39 12.09 -6.74 49.98
N LEU A 40 11.53 -5.56 49.65
CA LEU A 40 12.24 -4.28 49.70
C LEU A 40 12.74 -3.96 51.11
N THR A 41 11.94 -4.22 52.16
CA THR A 41 12.38 -4.00 53.54
C THR A 41 13.51 -4.94 53.94
N LEU A 42 13.48 -6.21 53.51
CA LEU A 42 14.54 -7.19 53.78
C LEU A 42 15.84 -6.87 53.03
N LEU A 43 15.77 -6.14 51.92
CA LEU A 43 16.93 -5.69 51.15
C LEU A 43 17.63 -4.49 51.81
N LEU A 44 16.88 -3.63 52.52
CA LEU A 44 17.41 -2.44 53.19
C LEU A 44 18.05 -2.71 54.56
N ILE A 45 17.70 -3.83 55.20
CA ILE A 45 18.15 -4.15 56.57
C ILE A 45 19.46 -4.97 56.53
N PRO A 46 20.48 -4.62 57.33
CA PRO A 46 21.67 -5.45 57.48
C PRO A 46 21.28 -6.80 58.08
N LYS A 47 21.54 -7.88 57.34
CA LYS A 47 21.08 -9.24 57.67
C LYS A 47 22.24 -10.22 57.83
N PRO A 48 22.08 -11.26 58.67
CA PRO A 48 23.07 -12.33 58.79
C PRO A 48 23.13 -13.17 57.50
N SER A 49 24.29 -13.77 57.21
CA SER A 49 24.56 -14.44 55.92
C SER A 49 23.57 -15.55 55.53
N TRP A 50 22.96 -16.24 56.51
CA TRP A 50 21.96 -17.27 56.23
C TRP A 50 20.64 -16.70 55.67
N LEU A 51 20.29 -15.47 56.05
CA LEU A 51 19.07 -14.81 55.60
C LEU A 51 19.19 -14.31 54.15
N ASN A 52 20.40 -14.21 53.60
CA ASN A 52 20.62 -13.89 52.18
C ASN A 52 20.04 -14.96 51.25
N TYR A 53 20.16 -16.24 51.60
CA TYR A 53 19.59 -17.32 50.77
C TYR A 53 18.06 -17.32 50.79
N VAL A 54 17.48 -16.99 51.95
CA VAL A 54 16.02 -16.87 52.12
C VAL A 54 15.50 -15.67 51.34
N GLU A 55 16.15 -14.52 51.44
CA GLU A 55 15.75 -13.33 50.69
C GLU A 55 15.95 -13.50 49.19
N PHE A 56 17.04 -14.11 48.72
CA PHE A 56 17.20 -14.38 47.29
C PHE A 56 16.06 -15.26 46.75
N SER A 57 15.67 -16.28 47.51
CA SER A 57 14.55 -17.17 47.15
C SER A 57 13.19 -16.46 47.20
N LEU A 58 13.00 -15.54 48.16
CA LEU A 58 11.84 -14.66 48.24
C LEU A 58 11.79 -13.72 47.04
N ALA A 59 12.90 -13.04 46.71
CA ALA A 59 13.00 -12.11 45.60
C ALA A 59 12.71 -12.78 44.26
N VAL A 60 13.19 -14.01 44.04
CA VAL A 60 12.82 -14.81 42.86
C VAL A 60 11.31 -15.09 42.85
N SER A 61 10.72 -15.46 43.98
CA SER A 61 9.28 -15.71 44.10
C SER A 61 8.46 -14.44 43.84
N VAL A 62 8.93 -13.30 44.34
CA VAL A 62 8.33 -11.98 44.10
C VAL A 62 8.43 -11.59 42.64
N ALA A 63 9.60 -11.77 42.01
CA ALA A 63 9.79 -11.49 40.58
C ALA A 63 8.84 -12.33 39.71
N ILE A 64 8.67 -13.63 40.02
CA ILE A 64 7.71 -14.50 39.34
C ILE A 64 6.27 -14.03 39.56
N ALA A 65 5.89 -13.68 40.80
CA ALA A 65 4.55 -13.21 41.13
C ALA A 65 4.21 -11.89 40.42
N VAL A 66 5.15 -10.94 40.41
CA VAL A 66 5.02 -9.65 39.72
C VAL A 66 4.95 -9.87 38.20
N GLY A 67 5.76 -10.77 37.64
CA GLY A 67 5.72 -11.10 36.21
C GLY A 67 4.43 -11.75 35.78
N TRP A 68 3.97 -12.74 36.55
CA TRP A 68 2.69 -13.38 36.31
C TRP A 68 1.54 -12.37 36.39
N LEU A 69 1.47 -11.55 37.44
CA LEU A 69 0.43 -10.53 37.58
C LEU A 69 0.51 -9.48 36.46
N SER A 70 1.69 -9.00 36.12
CA SER A 70 1.89 -8.01 35.05
C SER A 70 1.47 -8.58 33.70
N SER A 71 1.82 -9.83 33.38
CA SER A 71 1.39 -10.50 32.15
C SER A 71 -0.13 -10.70 32.11
N LEU A 72 -0.77 -10.99 33.23
CA LEU A 72 -2.22 -11.15 33.34
C LEU A 72 -2.96 -9.83 33.11
N LEU A 73 -2.47 -8.75 33.72
CA LEU A 73 -3.00 -7.40 33.51
C LEU A 73 -2.79 -6.94 32.08
N PHE A 74 -1.60 -7.21 31.52
CA PHE A 74 -1.28 -6.90 30.13
C PHE A 74 -2.20 -7.65 29.16
N LYS A 75 -2.40 -8.96 29.33
CA LYS A 75 -3.34 -9.75 28.51
C LYS A 75 -4.74 -9.18 28.52
N LYS A 76 -5.30 -8.91 29.71
CA LYS A 76 -6.64 -8.32 29.82
C LYS A 76 -6.71 -6.92 29.22
N PHE A 77 -5.68 -6.10 29.41
CA PHE A 77 -5.60 -4.79 28.76
C PHE A 77 -5.56 -4.93 27.23
N TYR A 78 -4.76 -5.86 26.73
CA TYR A 78 -4.59 -6.15 25.31
C TYR A 78 -5.90 -6.62 24.67
N GLU A 79 -6.62 -7.54 25.33
CA GLU A 79 -7.93 -8.02 24.89
C GLU A 79 -8.98 -6.89 24.87
N VAL A 80 -9.12 -6.15 25.97
CA VAL A 80 -10.15 -5.11 26.09
C VAL A 80 -9.88 -3.92 25.17
N TYR A 81 -8.62 -3.49 25.03
CA TYR A 81 -8.29 -2.28 24.28
C TYR A 81 -7.93 -2.55 22.81
N LEU A 82 -6.98 -3.47 22.57
CA LEU A 82 -6.52 -3.74 21.22
C LEU A 82 -7.45 -4.67 20.45
N GLN A 83 -7.98 -5.72 21.06
CA GLN A 83 -8.84 -6.68 20.33
C GLN A 83 -10.21 -6.07 19.97
N GLU A 84 -10.86 -5.34 20.89
CA GLU A 84 -12.12 -4.63 20.60
C GLU A 84 -11.93 -3.57 19.50
N THR A 85 -10.80 -2.87 19.47
CA THR A 85 -10.48 -1.87 18.44
C THR A 85 -10.09 -2.51 17.12
N ALA A 86 -9.35 -3.62 17.17
CA ALA A 86 -8.89 -4.36 16.00
C ALA A 86 -10.02 -5.04 15.24
N GLN A 87 -11.01 -5.62 15.95
CA GLN A 87 -12.21 -6.16 15.31
C GLN A 87 -13.00 -5.06 14.59
N LYS A 88 -13.11 -3.86 15.19
CA LYS A 88 -13.76 -2.70 14.55
C LYS A 88 -13.01 -2.20 13.31
N ARG A 89 -11.67 -2.29 13.32
CA ARG A 89 -10.80 -1.81 12.23
C ARG A 89 -10.37 -2.91 11.24
N LYS A 90 -10.92 -4.14 11.35
CA LYS A 90 -10.52 -5.31 10.54
C LYS A 90 -9.00 -5.55 10.52
N VAL A 91 -8.33 -5.33 11.64
CA VAL A 91 -6.88 -5.57 11.75
C VAL A 91 -6.62 -7.08 11.71
N ASN A 92 -5.56 -7.49 11.02
CA ASN A 92 -5.16 -8.90 10.91
C ASN A 92 -4.96 -9.54 12.29
N GLY A 93 -5.68 -10.63 12.57
CA GLY A 93 -5.62 -11.33 13.87
C GLY A 93 -4.21 -11.83 14.21
N GLU A 94 -3.41 -12.19 13.21
CA GLU A 94 -2.01 -12.61 13.40
C GLU A 94 -1.13 -11.52 14.02
N LEU A 95 -1.35 -10.25 13.63
CA LEU A 95 -0.58 -9.12 14.16
C LEU A 95 -0.88 -8.91 15.66
N LEU A 96 -2.12 -9.23 16.08
CA LEU A 96 -2.52 -9.15 17.48
C LEU A 96 -1.84 -10.23 18.32
N VAL A 97 -1.74 -11.45 17.80
CA VAL A 97 -1.06 -12.55 18.50
C VAL A 97 0.43 -12.23 18.68
N ILE A 98 1.09 -11.73 17.63
CA ILE A 98 2.51 -11.33 17.69
C ILE A 98 2.70 -10.18 18.69
N GLY A 99 1.84 -9.16 18.65
CA GLY A 99 1.92 -8.03 19.57
C GLY A 99 1.79 -8.43 21.04
N ASN A 100 0.88 -9.37 21.35
CA ASN A 100 0.75 -9.90 22.70
C ASN A 100 2.00 -10.68 23.14
N LEU A 101 2.54 -11.54 22.27
CA LEU A 101 3.75 -12.31 22.56
C LEU A 101 4.97 -11.40 22.85
N VAL A 102 5.18 -10.39 22.00
CA VAL A 102 6.28 -9.43 22.16
C VAL A 102 6.13 -8.62 23.45
N GLY A 103 4.90 -8.19 23.77
CA GLY A 103 4.61 -7.48 25.01
C GLY A 103 4.88 -8.32 26.26
N GLU A 104 4.45 -9.58 26.27
CA GLU A 104 4.75 -10.52 27.36
C GLU A 104 6.26 -10.74 27.52
N ALA A 105 6.99 -10.99 26.43
CA ALA A 105 8.44 -11.16 26.46
C ALA A 105 9.15 -9.91 27.02
N ALA A 106 8.71 -8.71 26.63
CA ALA A 106 9.24 -7.45 27.14
C ALA A 106 9.01 -7.28 28.65
N ILE A 107 7.82 -7.63 29.16
CA ILE A 107 7.50 -7.57 30.59
C ILE A 107 8.45 -8.46 31.40
N PHE A 108 8.63 -9.72 30.99
CA PHE A 108 9.54 -10.64 31.67
C PHE A 108 11.00 -10.17 31.60
N LEU A 109 11.42 -9.62 30.47
CA LEU A 109 12.76 -9.06 30.30
C LEU A 109 13.00 -7.90 31.26
N VAL A 110 12.06 -6.95 31.37
CA VAL A 110 12.17 -5.82 32.31
C VAL A 110 12.26 -6.30 33.76
N ILE A 111 11.43 -7.26 34.15
CA ILE A 111 11.44 -7.81 35.53
C ILE A 111 12.75 -8.53 35.82
N PHE A 112 13.26 -9.30 34.86
CA PHE A 112 14.56 -9.95 34.97
C PHE A 112 15.69 -8.93 35.20
N PHE A 113 15.69 -7.80 34.49
CA PHE A 113 16.70 -6.75 34.68
C PHE A 113 16.58 -6.03 36.01
N ILE A 114 15.36 -5.74 36.47
CA ILE A 114 15.13 -5.15 37.80
C ILE A 114 15.69 -6.09 38.88
N PHE A 115 15.36 -7.38 38.81
CA PHE A 115 15.88 -8.41 39.71
C PHE A 115 17.42 -8.50 39.65
N ALA A 116 18.01 -8.50 38.45
CA ALA A 116 19.45 -8.56 38.30
C ALA A 116 20.14 -7.35 38.94
N GLN A 117 19.57 -6.15 38.76
CA GLN A 117 20.10 -4.92 39.32
C GLN A 117 20.00 -4.88 40.85
N THR A 118 18.89 -5.33 41.44
CA THR A 118 18.72 -5.35 42.91
C THR A 118 19.69 -6.31 43.59
N HIS A 119 20.01 -7.42 42.95
CA HIS A 119 20.96 -8.41 43.48
C HIS A 119 22.42 -8.19 43.03
N GLN A 120 22.74 -7.02 42.48
CA GLN A 120 24.10 -6.65 42.06
C GLN A 120 24.71 -7.65 41.06
N ILE A 121 23.86 -8.34 40.30
CA ILE A 121 24.28 -9.16 39.16
C ILE A 121 24.82 -8.19 38.10
N ASN A 122 25.85 -8.61 37.37
CA ASN A 122 26.48 -7.76 36.34
C ASN A 122 25.52 -7.44 35.20
N VAL A 123 24.74 -6.36 35.36
CA VAL A 123 23.78 -5.87 34.36
C VAL A 123 24.49 -5.49 33.07
N VAL A 124 25.70 -4.92 33.14
CA VAL A 124 26.50 -4.58 31.95
C VAL A 124 26.80 -5.84 31.13
N GLY A 125 27.20 -6.92 31.80
CA GLY A 125 27.41 -8.23 31.18
C GLY A 125 26.14 -8.80 30.56
N LEU A 126 25.02 -8.76 31.28
CA LEU A 126 23.72 -9.23 30.78
C LEU A 126 23.24 -8.42 29.56
N THR A 127 23.35 -7.10 29.60
CA THR A 127 23.01 -6.22 28.48
C THR A 127 23.94 -6.47 27.28
N ALA A 128 25.24 -6.69 27.51
CA ALA A 128 26.16 -7.06 26.44
C ALA A 128 25.78 -8.40 25.79
N SER A 129 25.47 -9.42 26.58
CA SER A 129 25.01 -10.72 26.09
C SER A 129 23.68 -10.61 25.31
N LEU A 130 22.72 -9.85 25.82
CA LEU A 130 21.47 -9.57 25.14
C LEU A 130 21.65 -8.72 23.88
N GLY A 131 22.64 -7.83 23.84
CA GLY A 131 23.01 -7.10 22.62
C GLY A 131 23.43 -8.05 21.51
N ILE A 132 24.31 -9.01 21.81
CA ILE A 132 24.74 -10.04 20.85
C ILE A 132 23.56 -10.94 20.43
N GLY A 133 22.76 -11.40 21.40
CA GLY A 133 21.57 -12.20 21.11
C GLY A 133 20.53 -11.43 20.29
N GLY A 134 20.35 -10.14 20.56
CA GLY A 134 19.46 -9.25 19.86
C GLY A 134 19.87 -9.02 18.41
N ILE A 135 21.17 -8.95 18.13
CA ILE A 135 21.69 -8.88 16.75
C ILE A 135 21.31 -10.14 15.97
N ALA A 136 21.44 -11.34 16.56
CA ALA A 136 21.05 -12.59 15.90
C ALA A 136 19.55 -12.60 15.57
N ILE A 137 18.69 -12.15 16.49
CA ILE A 137 17.24 -12.01 16.25
C ILE A 137 16.98 -10.96 15.17
N ALA A 138 17.69 -9.83 15.17
CA ALA A 138 17.54 -8.77 14.17
C ALA A 138 17.90 -9.25 12.75
N PHE A 139 18.97 -10.03 12.61
CA PHE A 139 19.32 -10.68 11.34
C PHE A 139 18.24 -11.66 10.88
N ALA A 140 17.71 -12.49 11.79
CA ALA A 140 16.63 -13.42 11.47
C ALA A 140 15.33 -12.69 11.05
N ALA A 141 15.06 -11.52 11.63
CA ALA A 141 13.87 -10.72 11.34
C ALA A 141 14.04 -9.74 10.16
N GLN A 142 15.26 -9.60 9.60
CA GLN A 142 15.61 -8.55 8.64
C GLN A 142 14.69 -8.53 7.42
N GLU A 143 14.42 -9.69 6.81
CA GLU A 143 13.58 -9.79 5.62
C GLU A 143 12.14 -9.36 5.89
N THR A 144 11.58 -9.78 7.03
CA THR A 144 10.22 -9.40 7.42
C THR A 144 10.13 -7.89 7.65
N LEU A 145 11.14 -7.30 8.30
CA LEU A 145 11.17 -5.87 8.54
C LEU A 145 11.28 -5.08 7.23
N GLN A 146 12.11 -5.53 6.29
CA GLN A 146 12.22 -4.91 4.96
C GLN A 146 10.87 -4.92 4.22
N GLN A 147 10.11 -6.03 4.28
CA GLN A 147 8.80 -6.11 3.66
C GLN A 147 7.79 -5.14 4.28
N ILE A 148 7.80 -5.00 5.61
CA ILE A 148 6.91 -4.06 6.33
C ILE A 148 7.27 -2.61 5.99
N LEU A 149 8.57 -2.27 6.05
CA LEU A 149 9.05 -0.94 5.69
C LEU A 149 8.74 -0.61 4.24
N GLY A 150 8.91 -1.56 3.32
CA GLY A 150 8.50 -1.41 1.92
C GLY A 150 7.00 -1.13 1.79
N GLY A 151 6.16 -1.81 2.57
CA GLY A 151 4.72 -1.54 2.61
C GLY A 151 4.37 -0.13 3.08
N ILE A 152 5.09 0.38 4.09
CA ILE A 152 4.93 1.76 4.58
C ILE A 152 5.31 2.76 3.48
N VAL A 153 6.43 2.53 2.78
CA VAL A 153 6.87 3.38 1.66
C VAL A 153 5.83 3.40 0.54
N LEU A 154 5.34 2.24 0.11
CA LEU A 154 4.28 2.15 -0.90
C LEU A 154 3.00 2.90 -0.48
N TYR A 155 2.67 2.89 0.82
CA TYR A 155 1.50 3.59 1.34
C TYR A 155 1.67 5.13 1.37
N ILE A 156 2.88 5.60 1.67
CA ILE A 156 3.22 7.02 1.73
C ILE A 156 3.35 7.61 0.33
N ASP A 157 4.18 6.99 -0.51
CA ASP A 157 4.53 7.53 -1.84
C ASP A 157 3.44 7.26 -2.87
N ARG A 158 2.62 6.22 -2.66
CA ARG A 158 1.52 5.78 -3.53
C ARG A 158 1.87 5.80 -5.03
N PRO A 159 2.94 5.10 -5.47
CA PRO A 159 3.28 5.01 -6.90
C PRO A 159 2.18 4.34 -7.74
N PHE A 160 1.31 3.57 -7.09
CA PHE A 160 0.09 2.99 -7.63
C PHE A 160 -0.92 2.79 -6.50
N VAL A 161 -2.19 2.64 -6.86
CA VAL A 161 -3.29 2.35 -5.94
C VAL A 161 -3.97 1.02 -6.27
N ILE A 162 -4.88 0.57 -5.40
CA ILE A 162 -5.74 -0.59 -5.69
C ILE A 162 -6.53 -0.29 -6.97
N ASP A 163 -6.69 -1.31 -7.80
CA ASP A 163 -7.29 -1.27 -9.14
C ASP A 163 -6.42 -0.68 -10.26
N ASP A 164 -5.22 -0.17 -9.97
CA ASP A 164 -4.27 0.19 -11.04
C ASP A 164 -3.73 -1.04 -11.74
N TYR A 165 -3.49 -0.92 -13.05
CA TYR A 165 -2.72 -1.88 -13.83
C TYR A 165 -1.26 -1.49 -13.83
N ILE A 166 -0.42 -2.40 -13.37
CA ILE A 166 1.02 -2.20 -13.27
C ILE A 166 1.78 -3.30 -14.02
N GLY A 167 2.93 -2.91 -14.56
CA GLY A 167 3.92 -3.80 -15.15
C GLY A 167 5.20 -3.81 -14.32
N LEU A 168 5.77 -5.00 -14.16
CA LEU A 168 7.04 -5.22 -13.48
C LEU A 168 8.10 -5.71 -14.48
N PRO A 169 9.41 -5.54 -14.19
CA PRO A 169 10.49 -5.90 -15.12
C PRO A 169 10.61 -7.40 -15.39
N ASP A 170 10.03 -8.25 -14.53
CA ASP A 170 10.00 -9.70 -14.69
C ASP A 170 8.92 -10.18 -15.68
N GLY A 171 8.21 -9.25 -16.32
CA GLY A 171 7.12 -9.54 -17.25
C GLY A 171 5.76 -9.74 -16.57
N THR A 172 5.67 -9.53 -15.25
CA THR A 172 4.37 -9.50 -14.56
C THR A 172 3.60 -8.26 -15.00
N PHE A 173 2.41 -8.47 -15.56
CA PHE A 173 1.48 -7.41 -15.94
C PHE A 173 0.08 -7.74 -15.43
N GLY A 174 -0.54 -6.83 -14.70
CA GLY A 174 -1.82 -7.12 -14.06
C GLY A 174 -2.39 -6.00 -13.21
N ARG A 175 -3.60 -6.23 -12.71
CA ARG A 175 -4.33 -5.30 -11.84
C ARG A 175 -3.97 -5.52 -10.37
N VAL A 176 -3.70 -4.45 -9.64
CA VAL A 176 -3.45 -4.49 -8.19
C VAL A 176 -4.76 -4.78 -7.46
N GLU A 177 -4.85 -5.94 -6.79
CA GLU A 177 -6.04 -6.32 -6.03
C GLU A 177 -6.03 -5.81 -4.60
N SER A 178 -4.86 -5.83 -3.98
CA SER A 178 -4.71 -5.37 -2.59
C SER A 178 -3.25 -5.09 -2.29
N ILE A 179 -3.03 -4.05 -1.48
CA ILE A 179 -1.73 -3.70 -0.91
C ILE A 179 -1.79 -4.07 0.57
N GLY A 180 -1.13 -5.17 0.93
CA GLY A 180 -1.03 -5.61 2.32
C GLY A 180 0.18 -5.01 3.01
N LEU A 181 0.34 -5.32 4.31
CA LEU A 181 1.46 -4.83 5.11
C LEU A 181 2.83 -5.29 4.59
N ARG A 182 2.95 -6.57 4.19
CA ARG A 182 4.21 -7.20 3.74
C ARG A 182 4.30 -7.48 2.25
N SER A 183 3.15 -7.61 1.59
CA SER A 183 3.08 -7.99 0.18
C SER A 183 1.88 -7.37 -0.51
N THR A 184 2.01 -7.23 -1.82
CA THR A 184 0.98 -6.73 -2.72
C THR A 184 0.52 -7.88 -3.62
N LYS A 185 -0.79 -7.96 -3.86
CA LYS A 185 -1.39 -8.99 -4.72
C LYS A 185 -1.75 -8.37 -6.06
N ILE A 186 -1.26 -8.98 -7.13
CA ILE A 186 -1.46 -8.52 -8.52
C ILE A 186 -2.18 -9.64 -9.28
N ARG A 187 -3.33 -9.36 -9.87
CA ARG A 187 -4.07 -10.28 -10.75
C ARG A 187 -3.50 -10.15 -12.16
N ASN A 188 -2.83 -11.20 -12.64
CA ASN A 188 -2.18 -11.18 -13.94
C ASN A 188 -3.21 -11.13 -15.07
N SER A 189 -3.06 -10.15 -15.97
CA SER A 189 -3.88 -10.01 -17.17
C SER A 189 -3.66 -11.20 -18.11
N GLY A 190 -4.74 -11.72 -18.70
CA GLY A 190 -4.70 -12.86 -19.62
C GLY A 190 -4.54 -14.25 -18.99
N LYS A 191 -3.99 -14.37 -17.76
CA LYS A 191 -3.82 -15.66 -17.06
C LYS A 191 -4.82 -15.88 -15.91
N GLY A 192 -5.36 -14.81 -15.33
CA GLY A 192 -6.32 -14.88 -14.21
C GLY A 192 -5.72 -15.31 -12.85
N THR A 193 -4.42 -15.61 -12.81
CA THR A 193 -3.67 -15.97 -11.60
C THR A 193 -3.35 -14.74 -10.75
N VAL A 194 -3.13 -14.94 -9.45
CA VAL A 194 -2.71 -13.86 -8.53
C VAL A 194 -1.25 -14.06 -8.16
N THR A 195 -0.41 -13.09 -8.53
CA THR A 195 0.99 -13.01 -8.13
C THR A 195 1.10 -12.24 -6.82
N ILE A 196 1.82 -12.80 -5.84
CA ILE A 196 2.04 -12.18 -4.53
C ILE A 196 3.48 -11.69 -4.49
N VAL A 197 3.67 -10.37 -4.49
CA VAL A 197 5.00 -9.77 -4.56
C VAL A 197 5.34 -9.14 -3.19
N PRO A 198 6.52 -9.45 -2.61
CA PRO A 198 6.98 -8.77 -1.39
C PRO A 198 7.09 -7.26 -1.64
N ASN A 199 6.64 -6.46 -0.67
CA ASN A 199 6.67 -5.00 -0.83
C ASN A 199 8.11 -4.46 -0.93
N SER A 200 9.06 -5.11 -0.24
CA SER A 200 10.50 -4.77 -0.35
C SER A 200 11.02 -4.90 -1.77
N SER A 201 10.57 -5.91 -2.51
CA SER A 201 10.93 -6.09 -3.92
C SER A 201 10.33 -4.98 -4.78
N LEU A 202 9.07 -4.63 -4.56
CA LEU A 202 8.38 -3.57 -5.32
C LEU A 202 9.04 -2.20 -5.12
N THR A 203 9.43 -1.86 -3.90
CA THR A 203 10.12 -0.58 -3.63
C THR A 203 11.52 -0.51 -4.23
N GLY A 204 12.13 -1.65 -4.57
CA GLY A 204 13.49 -1.73 -5.13
C GLY A 204 13.54 -1.82 -6.65
N MET A 205 12.40 -1.89 -7.35
CA MET A 205 12.35 -2.08 -8.80
C MET A 205 11.60 -0.95 -9.52
N SER A 206 11.84 -0.82 -10.82
CA SER A 206 11.05 0.08 -11.68
C SER A 206 9.65 -0.50 -11.88
N ILE A 207 8.63 0.30 -11.59
CA ILE A 207 7.22 -0.08 -11.75
C ILE A 207 6.60 0.82 -12.82
N GLU A 208 6.02 0.22 -13.85
CA GLU A 208 5.26 0.94 -14.86
C GLU A 208 3.79 0.97 -14.47
N ASN A 209 3.22 2.16 -14.20
CA ASN A 209 1.79 2.31 -13.91
C ASN A 209 1.05 2.71 -15.19
N PHE A 210 0.33 1.75 -15.78
CA PHE A 210 -0.41 1.92 -17.03
C PHE A 210 -1.73 2.68 -16.83
N THR A 211 -2.35 2.55 -15.64
CA THR A 211 -3.58 3.28 -15.31
C THR A 211 -3.31 4.76 -15.00
N GLY A 212 -2.16 5.06 -14.42
CA GLY A 212 -1.70 6.44 -14.18
C GLY A 212 -1.36 7.20 -15.46
N ALA A 213 -1.15 6.50 -16.57
CA ALA A 213 -0.91 7.13 -17.86
C ALA A 213 -2.25 7.59 -18.47
N ARG A 214 -2.24 8.81 -19.02
CA ARG A 214 -3.38 9.38 -19.75
C ARG A 214 -3.10 9.27 -21.25
N LYS A 215 -4.12 8.93 -22.02
CA LYS A 215 -4.13 9.12 -23.47
C LYS A 215 -4.98 10.34 -23.78
N VAL A 216 -4.62 11.06 -24.81
CA VAL A 216 -5.51 12.06 -25.38
C VAL A 216 -6.00 11.54 -26.72
N VAL A 217 -7.32 11.53 -26.88
CA VAL A 217 -7.96 11.26 -28.17
C VAL A 217 -8.10 12.59 -28.89
N SER A 218 -7.39 12.74 -30.00
CA SER A 218 -7.58 13.89 -30.90
C SER A 218 -8.43 13.45 -32.08
N LEU A 219 -9.57 14.12 -32.24
CA LEU A 219 -10.51 13.87 -33.32
C LEU A 219 -10.15 14.73 -34.53
N VAL A 220 -9.96 14.13 -35.70
CA VAL A 220 -9.73 14.83 -36.97
C VAL A 220 -10.81 14.43 -37.96
N TYR A 221 -11.44 15.42 -38.57
CA TYR A 221 -12.47 15.20 -39.59
C TYR A 221 -11.92 15.47 -41.00
N LEU A 222 -12.13 14.51 -41.88
CA LEU A 222 -11.96 14.64 -43.33
C LEU A 222 -13.34 14.75 -43.97
N THR A 223 -13.57 15.81 -44.72
CA THR A 223 -14.84 16.03 -45.41
C THR A 223 -14.65 15.79 -46.90
N PHE A 224 -15.44 14.88 -47.45
CA PHE A 224 -15.51 14.59 -48.89
C PHE A 224 -16.79 15.21 -49.43
N TYR A 225 -16.69 16.18 -50.34
CA TYR A 225 -17.85 16.82 -51.00
C TYR A 225 -18.47 15.93 -52.10
N ARG A 226 -18.47 14.61 -51.86
CA ARG A 226 -19.08 13.59 -52.71
C ARG A 226 -19.46 12.38 -51.87
N GLU A 227 -20.37 11.57 -52.40
CA GLU A 227 -20.63 10.24 -51.85
C GLU A 227 -19.43 9.34 -52.13
N VAL A 228 -18.87 8.77 -51.07
CA VAL A 228 -17.77 7.82 -51.15
C VAL A 228 -18.35 6.41 -51.08
N MET A 229 -18.06 5.59 -52.09
CA MET A 229 -18.53 4.19 -52.15
C MET A 229 -17.81 3.32 -51.10
N GLU A 230 -18.41 2.19 -50.69
CA GLU A 230 -17.85 1.34 -49.61
C GLU A 230 -16.45 0.77 -49.91
N ASP A 231 -16.15 0.48 -51.17
CA ASP A 231 -14.82 0.07 -51.63
C ASP A 231 -13.79 1.19 -51.47
N GLU A 232 -14.17 2.42 -51.80
CA GLU A 232 -13.34 3.60 -51.61
C GLU A 232 -13.16 3.95 -50.13
N LYS A 233 -14.21 3.80 -49.30
CA LYS A 233 -14.10 3.94 -47.82
C LYS A 233 -13.09 2.94 -47.24
N ALA A 234 -13.07 1.71 -47.73
CA ALA A 234 -12.11 0.68 -47.28
C ALA A 234 -10.67 1.05 -47.66
N LEU A 235 -10.44 1.53 -48.89
CA LEU A 235 -9.14 2.02 -49.33
C LEU A 235 -8.67 3.21 -48.48
N ILE A 236 -9.53 4.21 -48.27
CA ILE A 236 -9.23 5.40 -47.46
C ILE A 236 -8.87 4.98 -46.03
N ARG A 237 -9.64 4.06 -45.42
CA ARG A 237 -9.34 3.54 -44.09
C ARG A 237 -7.95 2.89 -44.03
N GLN A 238 -7.63 2.03 -45.01
CA GLN A 238 -6.33 1.35 -45.06
C GLN A 238 -5.18 2.36 -45.19
N VAL A 239 -5.30 3.32 -46.10
CA VAL A 239 -4.28 4.35 -46.34
C VAL A 239 -4.07 5.20 -45.08
N ILE A 240 -5.15 5.59 -44.39
CA ILE A 240 -5.04 6.36 -43.15
C ILE A 240 -4.31 5.54 -42.08
N LEU A 241 -4.71 4.28 -41.85
CA LEU A 241 -4.08 3.44 -40.83
C LEU A 241 -2.58 3.23 -41.12
N GLU A 242 -2.23 2.92 -42.38
CA GLU A 242 -0.84 2.74 -42.82
C GLU A 242 0.00 4.03 -42.72
N SER A 243 -0.62 5.20 -42.94
CA SER A 243 0.07 6.50 -42.80
C SER A 243 0.40 6.85 -41.34
N THR A 244 -0.19 6.16 -40.37
CA THR A 244 -0.03 6.45 -38.94
C THR A 244 0.87 5.49 -38.20
N THR A 245 1.20 4.33 -38.78
CA THR A 245 2.07 3.33 -38.15
C THR A 245 3.51 3.81 -37.97
N GLU A 246 3.98 4.70 -38.85
CA GLU A 246 5.34 5.24 -38.83
C GLU A 246 5.52 6.41 -37.85
N ILE A 247 4.44 6.96 -37.31
CA ILE A 247 4.48 8.17 -36.47
C ILE A 247 4.67 7.79 -35.01
N PHE A 248 5.88 8.02 -34.51
CA PHE A 248 6.23 7.76 -33.11
C PHE A 248 5.33 8.55 -32.15
N GLY A 249 4.66 7.86 -31.22
CA GLY A 249 3.76 8.46 -30.22
C GLY A 249 2.27 8.37 -30.54
N ILE A 250 1.89 7.94 -31.75
CA ILE A 250 0.51 7.60 -32.10
C ILE A 250 0.31 6.08 -31.95
N ASP A 251 -0.71 5.69 -31.19
CA ASP A 251 -1.10 4.28 -31.00
C ASP A 251 -1.96 3.81 -32.18
N SER A 252 -1.28 3.40 -33.26
CA SER A 252 -1.90 2.94 -34.52
C SER A 252 -2.84 1.74 -34.36
N ARG A 253 -2.70 0.95 -33.28
CA ARG A 253 -3.55 -0.21 -33.00
C ARG A 253 -4.93 0.18 -32.47
N ASN A 254 -5.03 1.34 -31.82
CA ASN A 254 -6.27 1.86 -31.29
C ASN A 254 -6.85 2.98 -32.16
N THR A 255 -6.08 3.58 -33.08
CA THR A 255 -6.59 4.53 -34.08
C THR A 255 -7.70 3.90 -34.91
N ASP A 256 -8.85 4.58 -34.99
CA ASP A 256 -10.02 4.12 -35.74
C ASP A 256 -10.53 5.20 -36.68
N VAL A 257 -11.17 4.76 -37.77
CA VAL A 257 -11.75 5.63 -38.80
C VAL A 257 -13.22 5.25 -39.01
N ALA A 258 -14.10 6.16 -38.59
CA ALA A 258 -15.54 6.04 -38.77
C ALA A 258 -16.01 6.96 -39.90
N PHE A 259 -16.90 6.48 -40.76
CA PHE A 259 -17.50 7.28 -41.82
C PHE A 259 -18.95 7.61 -41.45
N LYS A 260 -19.36 8.85 -41.73
CA LYS A 260 -20.72 9.32 -41.55
C LYS A 260 -21.15 10.06 -42.80
N ASP A 261 -22.21 9.57 -43.43
CA ASP A 261 -22.81 10.23 -44.59
C ASP A 261 -23.79 11.31 -44.09
N ILE A 262 -23.53 12.56 -44.47
CA ILE A 262 -24.32 13.73 -44.11
C ILE A 262 -25.17 14.09 -45.33
N ILE A 263 -26.47 13.88 -45.21
CA ILE A 263 -27.45 14.26 -46.23
C ILE A 263 -27.83 15.73 -45.99
N GLN A 264 -27.38 16.62 -46.86
CA GLN A 264 -27.70 18.05 -46.79
C GLN A 264 -28.75 18.41 -47.87
N ASP A 265 -29.97 18.72 -47.42
CA ASP A 265 -31.10 19.30 -48.19
C ASP A 265 -31.15 18.94 -49.69
N GLY A 266 -31.11 17.63 -49.99
CA GLY A 266 -31.48 17.08 -51.29
C GLY A 266 -30.56 17.38 -52.49
N ARG A 267 -29.32 17.88 -52.30
CA ARG A 267 -28.42 18.17 -53.43
C ARG A 267 -26.96 17.73 -53.30
N ALA A 268 -26.47 17.30 -52.13
CA ALA A 268 -25.15 16.69 -52.04
C ALA A 268 -25.08 15.69 -50.88
N ASN A 269 -24.67 14.45 -51.17
CA ASN A 269 -24.19 13.51 -50.17
C ASN A 269 -22.75 13.90 -49.86
N ILE A 270 -22.52 14.43 -48.65
CA ILE A 270 -21.18 14.71 -48.14
C ILE A 270 -20.82 13.55 -47.22
N THR A 271 -19.76 12.82 -47.53
CA THR A 271 -19.22 11.81 -46.61
C THR A 271 -18.20 12.49 -45.71
N GLN A 272 -18.33 12.34 -44.39
CA GLN A 272 -17.34 12.78 -43.42
C GLN A 272 -16.65 11.56 -42.80
N ALA A 273 -15.32 11.51 -42.83
CA ALA A 273 -14.56 10.53 -42.08
C ALA A 273 -14.02 11.17 -40.79
N GLN A 274 -14.36 10.56 -39.66
CA GLN A 274 -13.82 10.89 -38.34
C GLN A 274 -12.67 9.94 -38.02
N ILE A 275 -11.49 10.51 -37.82
CA ILE A 275 -10.29 9.79 -37.41
C ILE A 275 -10.06 10.05 -35.92
N ASN A 276 -9.99 8.97 -35.14
CA ASN A 276 -9.70 9.03 -33.71
C ASN A 276 -8.22 8.74 -33.50
N PHE A 277 -7.38 9.76 -33.34
CA PHE A 277 -5.97 9.56 -33.03
C PHE A 277 -5.78 9.34 -31.53
N PHE A 278 -5.20 8.21 -31.17
CA PHE A 278 -4.79 7.94 -29.79
C PHE A 278 -3.32 8.34 -29.62
N ILE A 279 -3.07 9.42 -28.88
CA ILE A 279 -1.72 9.95 -28.68
C ILE A 279 -1.29 9.68 -27.24
N LEU A 280 -0.10 9.09 -27.09
CA LEU A 280 0.51 8.78 -25.81
C LEU A 280 1.17 10.05 -25.23
N GLY A 281 0.72 10.54 -24.06
CA GLY A 281 1.35 11.67 -23.38
C GLY A 281 0.45 12.38 -22.37
N SER A 282 1.02 12.85 -21.26
CA SER A 282 0.27 13.41 -20.11
C SER A 282 0.85 14.70 -19.50
N GLY A 283 1.52 15.57 -20.27
CA GLY A 283 2.09 16.83 -19.73
C GLY A 283 1.95 18.03 -20.66
N GLU A 284 2.08 19.25 -20.15
CA GLU A 284 2.02 20.48 -20.98
C GLU A 284 3.07 20.50 -22.10
N MET A 285 4.27 19.96 -21.85
CA MET A 285 5.31 19.75 -22.87
C MET A 285 4.85 18.78 -23.98
N SER A 286 3.92 17.87 -23.67
CA SER A 286 3.35 16.95 -24.65
C SER A 286 2.32 17.63 -25.55
N MET A 287 1.80 18.82 -25.24
CA MET A 287 0.80 19.49 -26.09
C MET A 287 1.41 19.99 -27.40
N GLU A 288 2.61 20.57 -27.34
CA GLU A 288 3.35 21.02 -28.52
C GLU A 288 3.82 19.82 -29.36
N ILE A 289 4.40 18.80 -28.71
CA ILE A 289 4.81 17.56 -29.39
C ILE A 289 3.60 16.89 -30.04
N ARG A 290 2.46 16.79 -29.33
CA ARG A 290 1.21 16.25 -29.85
C ARG A 290 0.71 17.03 -31.06
N ARG A 291 0.77 18.37 -31.02
CA ARG A 291 0.40 19.21 -32.17
C ARG A 291 1.30 18.91 -33.38
N GLN A 292 2.60 18.79 -33.17
CA GLN A 292 3.56 18.42 -34.22
C GLN A 292 3.29 17.02 -34.77
N LEU A 293 2.98 16.03 -33.92
CA LEU A 293 2.61 14.68 -34.34
C LEU A 293 1.31 14.66 -35.16
N LEU A 294 0.30 15.43 -34.74
CA LEU A 294 -0.94 15.58 -35.49
C LEU A 294 -0.70 16.29 -36.83
N ASP A 295 0.12 17.33 -36.86
CA ASP A 295 0.46 18.03 -38.10
C ASP A 295 1.23 17.10 -39.06
N MET A 296 2.17 16.29 -38.55
CA MET A 296 2.83 15.24 -39.34
C MET A 296 1.84 14.20 -39.85
N ALA A 297 0.90 13.72 -39.01
CA ALA A 297 -0.12 12.76 -39.40
C ALA A 297 -1.04 13.32 -40.49
N LYS A 298 -1.51 14.55 -40.31
CA LYS A 298 -2.33 15.28 -41.30
C LYS A 298 -1.59 15.43 -42.62
N GLN A 299 -0.31 15.81 -42.59
CA GLN A 299 0.52 15.94 -43.78
C GLN A 299 0.72 14.60 -44.48
N ASN A 300 1.04 13.53 -43.73
CA ASN A 300 1.27 12.21 -44.31
C ASN A 300 0.00 11.64 -44.95
N ILE A 301 -1.13 11.71 -44.25
CA ILE A 301 -2.45 11.33 -44.78
C ILE A 301 -2.77 12.15 -46.03
N THR A 302 -2.47 13.46 -46.01
CA THR A 302 -2.74 14.33 -47.16
C THR A 302 -1.92 13.97 -48.38
N LEU A 303 -0.63 13.67 -48.19
CA LEU A 303 0.25 13.24 -49.27
C LEU A 303 -0.24 11.92 -49.86
N ARG A 304 -0.49 10.93 -49.01
CA ARG A 304 -0.94 9.60 -49.44
C ARG A 304 -2.29 9.63 -50.15
N LEU A 305 -3.30 10.31 -49.60
CA LEU A 305 -4.62 10.40 -50.24
C LEU A 305 -4.56 11.15 -51.59
N LYS A 306 -3.67 12.14 -51.73
CA LYS A 306 -3.43 12.81 -53.03
C LYS A 306 -2.76 11.90 -54.05
N GLU A 307 -1.85 11.01 -53.64
CA GLU A 307 -1.26 10.00 -54.55
C GLU A 307 -2.35 9.10 -55.15
N PHE A 308 -3.41 8.81 -54.38
CA PHE A 308 -4.59 8.06 -54.85
C PHE A 308 -5.65 8.93 -55.54
N GLY A 309 -5.40 10.23 -55.73
CA GLY A 309 -6.31 11.14 -56.45
C GLY A 309 -7.59 11.50 -55.69
N VAL A 310 -7.61 11.34 -54.36
CA VAL A 310 -8.79 11.62 -53.52
C VAL A 310 -8.80 13.10 -53.12
N ALA A 311 -9.88 13.82 -53.43
CA ALA A 311 -10.07 15.22 -53.05
C ALA A 311 -10.88 15.31 -51.74
N PHE A 312 -10.37 16.07 -50.76
CA PHE A 312 -10.96 16.21 -49.44
C PHE A 312 -10.55 17.56 -48.79
N ASP A 313 -11.34 18.01 -47.81
CA ASP A 313 -10.99 19.10 -46.89
C ASP A 313 -10.78 18.57 -45.48
N LEU A 314 -9.83 19.15 -44.75
CA LEU A 314 -9.41 18.69 -43.42
C LEU A 314 -9.68 19.78 -42.40
N GLU A 315 -10.37 19.45 -41.30
CA GLU A 315 -10.76 20.44 -40.29
C GLU A 315 -9.55 20.95 -39.49
N GLU A 316 -9.48 22.27 -39.28
CA GLU A 316 -8.26 22.93 -38.77
C GLU A 316 -7.97 22.62 -37.30
N LYS A 317 -9.00 22.51 -36.44
CA LYS A 317 -8.83 22.31 -35.00
C LYS A 317 -9.30 20.93 -34.56
N PRO A 318 -8.40 20.05 -34.09
CA PRO A 318 -8.81 18.79 -33.50
C PRO A 318 -9.56 19.03 -32.18
N VAL A 319 -10.54 18.18 -31.89
CA VAL A 319 -11.20 18.13 -30.57
C VAL A 319 -10.46 17.12 -29.72
N ASP A 320 -9.98 17.58 -28.57
CA ASP A 320 -9.22 16.74 -27.64
C ASP A 320 -10.10 16.26 -26.50
N VAL A 321 -10.06 14.96 -26.25
CA VAL A 321 -10.75 14.33 -25.14
C VAL A 321 -9.74 13.48 -24.37
N ASP A 322 -9.60 13.75 -23.07
CA ASP A 322 -8.81 12.90 -22.19
C ASP A 322 -9.49 11.53 -22.07
N ALA A 323 -8.76 10.46 -22.35
CA ALA A 323 -9.23 9.09 -22.22
C ALA A 323 -8.24 8.24 -21.41
N PRO A 324 -8.72 7.33 -20.54
CA PRO A 324 -7.85 6.35 -19.93
C PRO A 324 -7.25 5.42 -21.00
N ILE A 325 -6.08 4.85 -20.73
CA ILE A 325 -5.49 3.83 -21.59
C ILE A 325 -6.46 2.64 -21.70
N THR A 326 -6.77 2.22 -22.92
CA THR A 326 -7.43 0.93 -23.17
C THR A 326 -6.44 -0.19 -22.87
N ILE A 327 -6.77 -1.04 -21.89
CA ILE A 327 -5.94 -2.13 -21.35
C ILE A 327 -6.49 -3.49 -21.79
#